data_AF-X0T462-F1
#
_entry.id   AF-X0T462-F1
#
_cell.length_a   1.000
_cell.length_b   1.000
_cell.length_c   1.000
_cell.angle_alpha   90.00
_cell.angle_beta   90.00
_cell.angle_gamma   90.00
#
_symmetry.space_group_name_H-M   'P 1'
#
loop_
_entity.id
_entity.type
_entity.pdbx_description
1 polymer ?
#
loop_
_entity_poly.entity_id
_entity_poly.type
_entity_poly.pdbx_seq_one_letter_code
_entity_poly.pdbx_strand_id
1 'polypeptide(L)'
;LWVAWHSNRSGVDGWDIPRWYRLAALRLRDGTWHEPVGEPLGRDLERRGTIQGFELVRLVVAPSGAVCVLGRPSHNFCVQYYSGDAKAPLYRLPADGWGGRGRFMRGVFDGDGALWVTRRDLQVNVLHRIDGFDGSLKPPVLKLCEAPAREKMGPLAGVTVRYAWPAAARRRITAATPYDEGKLNVYFGDIHGHSWQSDGMGEPEES
;
A
#
# COMPACT_ATOMS: atom_id res chain seq x y z
N LEU A 1 8.33 11.17 1.63
CA LEU A 1 7.17 10.54 2.28
C LEU A 1 6.77 9.34 1.44
N TRP A 2 6.78 8.13 2.01
CA TRP A 2 6.30 6.94 1.29
C TRP A 2 4.79 6.81 1.46
N VAL A 3 4.13 6.37 0.39
CA VAL A 3 2.69 6.15 0.33
C VAL A 3 2.45 4.85 -0.41
N ALA A 4 1.60 4.00 0.17
CA ALA A 4 1.13 2.81 -0.49
C ALA A 4 -0.38 2.69 -0.35
N TRP A 5 -1.01 2.16 -1.38
CA TRP A 5 -2.46 2.04 -1.48
C TRP A 5 -2.80 0.86 -2.37
N HIS A 6 -4.04 0.39 -2.32
CA HIS A 6 -4.61 -0.49 -3.33
C HIS A 6 -5.66 0.30 -4.11
N SER A 7 -6.06 -0.21 -5.26
CA SER A 7 -7.07 0.43 -6.10
C SER A 7 -7.94 -0.64 -6.75
N ASN A 8 -9.25 -0.45 -6.68
CA ASN A 8 -10.24 -1.26 -7.40
C ASN A 8 -10.30 -0.92 -8.89
N ARG A 9 -9.18 -0.42 -9.45
CA ARG A 9 -9.09 -0.02 -10.86
C ARG A 9 -8.15 -0.95 -11.60
N SER A 10 -8.61 -1.47 -12.72
CA SER A 10 -7.78 -2.11 -13.73
C SER A 10 -7.45 -1.09 -14.82
N GLY A 11 -6.17 -0.74 -14.96
CA GLY A 11 -5.72 0.28 -15.92
C GLY A 11 -6.26 1.68 -15.62
N VAL A 12 -6.65 2.41 -16.68
CA VAL A 12 -7.15 3.79 -16.57
C VAL A 12 -8.62 3.83 -16.21
N ASP A 13 -9.47 2.96 -16.77
CA ASP A 13 -10.94 3.04 -16.60
C ASP A 13 -11.65 1.73 -16.22
N GLY A 14 -10.93 0.62 -16.09
CA GLY A 14 -11.52 -0.65 -15.65
C GLY A 14 -11.81 -0.65 -14.15
N TRP A 15 -12.86 -1.35 -13.76
CA TRP A 15 -13.17 -1.70 -12.37
C TRP A 15 -12.83 -3.16 -12.12
N ASP A 16 -12.22 -3.44 -10.98
CA ASP A 16 -11.85 -4.80 -10.58
C ASP A 16 -11.71 -4.89 -9.06
N ILE A 17 -11.57 -6.10 -8.52
CA ILE A 17 -11.14 -6.28 -7.14
C ILE A 17 -9.69 -5.77 -6.97
N PRO A 18 -9.29 -5.31 -5.77
CA PRO A 18 -7.94 -4.83 -5.55
C PRO A 18 -6.92 -5.99 -5.60
N ARG A 19 -6.41 -6.28 -6.79
CA ARG A 19 -5.48 -7.39 -7.02
C ARG A 19 -4.07 -7.13 -6.50
N TRP A 20 -3.65 -5.87 -6.51
CA TRP A 20 -2.30 -5.48 -6.16
C TRP A 20 -2.25 -4.10 -5.52
N TYR A 21 -1.16 -3.85 -4.78
CA TYR A 21 -0.89 -2.55 -4.21
C TYR A 21 -0.12 -1.65 -5.20
N ARG A 22 0.01 -0.39 -4.83
CA ARG A 22 0.86 0.62 -5.45
C ARG A 22 1.77 1.18 -4.37
N LEU A 23 2.98 1.58 -4.76
CA LEU A 23 3.97 2.17 -3.88
C LEU A 23 4.58 3.39 -4.58
N ALA A 24 4.52 4.54 -3.91
CA ALA A 24 5.13 5.77 -4.39
C ALA A 24 5.78 6.56 -3.24
N ALA A 25 6.65 7.49 -3.59
CA ALA A 25 7.26 8.45 -2.71
C ALA A 25 6.92 9.87 -3.17
N LEU A 26 6.34 10.68 -2.28
CA LEU A 26 6.24 12.12 -2.45
C LEU A 26 7.53 12.77 -1.95
N ARG A 27 8.25 13.44 -2.84
CA ARG A 27 9.39 14.28 -2.49
C ARG A 27 8.89 15.62 -1.96
N LEU A 28 9.01 15.84 -0.65
CA LEU A 28 8.43 17.01 0.02
C LEU A 28 9.05 18.35 -0.40
N ARG A 29 10.28 18.36 -0.92
CA ARG A 29 10.99 19.58 -1.32
C ARG A 29 10.34 20.28 -2.52
N ASP A 30 9.91 19.49 -3.50
CA ASP A 30 9.40 19.98 -4.79
C ASP A 30 7.97 19.48 -5.10
N GLY A 31 7.39 18.63 -4.24
CA GLY A 31 6.05 18.10 -4.40
C GLY A 31 5.92 17.05 -5.50
N THR A 32 7.03 16.50 -5.99
CA THR A 32 7.02 15.52 -7.09
C THR A 32 6.79 14.09 -6.59
N TRP A 33 6.05 13.30 -7.36
CA TRP A 33 5.77 11.89 -7.09
C TRP A 33 6.77 10.99 -7.81
N HIS A 34 7.27 9.98 -7.11
CA HIS A 34 8.23 9.03 -7.63
C HIS A 34 7.79 7.60 -7.29
N GLU A 35 8.18 6.62 -8.08
CA GLU A 35 7.91 5.20 -7.84
C GLU A 35 9.19 4.37 -7.92
N PRO A 36 9.28 3.23 -7.21
CA PRO A 36 10.40 2.32 -7.37
C PRO A 36 10.58 1.88 -8.83
N VAL A 37 11.82 1.71 -9.27
CA VAL A 37 12.10 1.28 -10.63
C VAL A 37 11.67 -0.18 -10.84
N GLY A 38 10.90 -0.40 -11.91
CA GLY A 38 10.46 -1.69 -12.45
C GLY A 38 9.29 -2.35 -11.72
N GLU A 39 8.70 -3.37 -12.37
CA GLU A 39 7.50 -4.06 -11.86
C GLU A 39 7.80 -4.99 -10.66
N PRO A 40 6.98 -4.98 -9.59
CA PRO A 40 7.15 -5.88 -8.45
C PRO A 40 7.00 -7.35 -8.85
N LEU A 41 7.86 -8.20 -8.28
CA LEU A 41 7.79 -9.65 -8.50
C LEU A 41 6.50 -10.21 -7.89
N GLY A 42 5.85 -11.12 -8.62
CA GLY A 42 4.60 -11.76 -8.19
C GLY A 42 3.34 -10.94 -8.45
N ARG A 43 3.45 -9.75 -9.05
CA ARG A 43 2.30 -9.01 -9.55
C ARG A 43 1.68 -9.74 -10.73
N ASP A 44 0.50 -10.29 -10.51
CA ASP A 44 -0.31 -10.95 -11.53
C ASP A 44 -1.74 -10.42 -11.43
N LEU A 45 -2.12 -9.56 -12.38
CA LEU A 45 -3.45 -8.96 -12.44
C LEU A 45 -4.47 -9.88 -13.12
N GLU A 46 -4.03 -10.90 -13.85
CA GLU A 46 -4.91 -11.84 -14.56
C GLU A 46 -5.16 -13.10 -13.73
N ARG A 47 -4.56 -13.18 -12.53
CA ARG A 47 -4.66 -14.34 -11.65
C ARG A 47 -6.12 -14.68 -11.35
N ARG A 48 -6.48 -15.93 -11.61
CA ARG A 48 -7.79 -16.52 -11.26
C ARG A 48 -7.72 -17.32 -9.95
N GLY A 49 -8.88 -17.55 -9.35
CA GLY A 49 -9.05 -18.35 -8.12
C GLY A 49 -9.15 -17.51 -6.84
N THR A 50 -9.07 -18.21 -5.70
CA THR A 50 -9.44 -17.72 -4.35
C THR A 50 -8.60 -16.56 -3.80
N ILE A 51 -7.45 -16.25 -4.41
CA ILE A 51 -6.51 -15.25 -3.90
C ILE A 51 -6.96 -13.87 -4.40
N GLN A 52 -7.61 -13.11 -3.52
CA GLN A 52 -8.25 -11.83 -3.87
C GLN A 52 -7.28 -10.63 -3.93
N GLY A 53 -5.96 -10.86 -3.93
CA GLY A 53 -4.96 -9.80 -4.09
C GLY A 53 -4.48 -9.15 -2.80
N PHE A 54 -3.68 -8.10 -2.91
CA PHE A 54 -2.94 -7.51 -1.78
C PHE A 54 -3.68 -6.31 -1.17
N GLU A 55 -4.36 -6.52 -0.03
CA GLU A 55 -5.15 -5.48 0.64
C GLU A 55 -4.52 -4.94 1.94
N LEU A 56 -5.11 -3.87 2.49
CA LEU A 56 -4.79 -3.30 3.81
C LEU A 56 -3.30 -3.00 3.98
N VAL A 57 -2.76 -2.33 2.96
CA VAL A 57 -1.34 -2.08 2.80
C VAL A 57 -0.79 -1.26 3.97
N ARG A 58 0.33 -1.71 4.53
CA ARG A 58 1.12 -0.95 5.50
C ARG A 58 2.56 -0.88 5.06
N LEU A 59 3.22 0.20 5.47
CA LEU A 59 4.62 0.45 5.19
C LEU A 59 5.44 0.43 6.48
N VAL A 60 6.61 -0.18 6.38
CA VAL A 60 7.66 -0.10 7.41
C VAL A 60 8.96 0.15 6.68
N VAL A 61 9.77 1.10 7.16
CA VAL A 61 11.04 1.47 6.51
C VAL A 61 12.17 1.00 7.41
N ALA A 62 13.09 0.23 6.84
CA ALA A 62 14.28 -0.25 7.53
C ALA A 62 15.21 0.92 7.85
N PRO A 63 16.09 0.81 8.87
CA PRO A 63 17.11 1.81 9.13
C PRO A 63 17.97 2.16 7.91
N SER A 64 18.20 1.19 7.01
CA SER A 64 18.93 1.39 5.76
C SER A 64 18.16 2.14 4.66
N GLY A 65 16.87 2.41 4.89
CA GLY A 65 15.97 3.04 3.92
C GLY A 65 15.28 2.06 2.96
N ALA A 66 15.54 0.76 3.05
CA ALA A 66 14.74 -0.26 2.38
C ALA A 66 13.27 -0.17 2.83
N VAL A 67 12.34 -0.41 1.92
CA VAL A 67 10.90 -0.25 2.20
C VAL A 67 10.23 -1.61 2.19
N CYS A 68 9.63 -1.98 3.32
CA CYS A 68 8.77 -3.14 3.46
C CYS A 68 7.31 -2.76 3.27
N VAL A 69 6.62 -3.53 2.45
CA VAL A 69 5.19 -3.49 2.24
C VAL A 69 4.57 -4.72 2.88
N LEU A 70 3.68 -4.47 3.82
CA LEU A 70 2.92 -5.47 4.55
C LEU A 70 1.50 -5.48 4.00
N GLY A 71 0.97 -6.68 3.74
CA GLY A 71 -0.36 -6.87 3.18
C GLY A 71 -1.16 -7.93 3.89
N ARG A 72 -2.48 -7.84 3.73
CA ARG A 72 -3.44 -8.83 4.18
C ARG A 72 -4.40 -9.16 3.03
N PRO A 73 -4.03 -10.06 2.12
CA PRO A 73 -4.98 -10.71 1.21
C PRO A 73 -6.07 -11.49 1.96
N SER A 74 -7.08 -11.96 1.22
CA SER A 74 -8.23 -12.73 1.74
C SER A 74 -7.85 -13.91 2.64
N HIS A 75 -6.74 -14.59 2.34
CA HIS A 75 -6.41 -15.88 2.94
C HIS A 75 -5.07 -15.94 3.67
N ASN A 76 -4.29 -14.86 3.73
CA ASN A 76 -3.05 -14.84 4.52
C ASN A 76 -2.52 -13.42 4.77
N PHE A 77 -1.29 -13.35 5.26
CA PHE A 77 -0.50 -12.13 5.33
C PHE A 77 0.69 -12.25 4.39
N CYS A 78 1.12 -11.12 3.84
CA CYS A 78 2.27 -11.08 2.95
C CYS A 78 3.21 -9.93 3.28
N VAL A 79 4.49 -10.17 2.97
CA VAL A 79 5.58 -9.21 3.11
C VAL A 79 6.30 -9.15 1.78
N GLN A 80 6.54 -7.94 1.29
CA GLN A 80 7.43 -7.69 0.17
C GLN A 80 8.33 -6.52 0.53
N TYR A 81 9.56 -6.48 0.02
CA TYR A 81 10.45 -5.35 0.24
C TYR A 81 11.10 -4.86 -1.05
N TYR A 82 11.51 -3.60 -1.02
CA TYR A 82 12.21 -2.91 -2.09
C TYR A 82 13.55 -2.42 -1.56
N SER A 83 14.63 -2.71 -2.28
CA SER A 83 15.99 -2.27 -1.92
C SER A 83 16.86 -2.10 -3.16
N GLY A 84 17.44 -0.92 -3.35
CA GLY A 84 18.19 -0.61 -4.57
C GLY A 84 17.31 -0.76 -5.82
N ASP A 85 17.86 -1.36 -6.87
CA ASP A 85 17.14 -1.81 -8.07
C ASP A 85 16.54 -3.22 -7.92
N ALA A 86 16.91 -3.93 -6.85
CA ALA A 86 16.44 -5.26 -6.54
C ALA A 86 15.04 -5.25 -5.91
N LYS A 87 14.26 -6.25 -6.30
CA LYS A 87 12.89 -6.45 -5.81
C LYS A 87 12.80 -7.81 -5.16
N ALA A 88 12.24 -7.86 -3.98
CA ALA A 88 12.00 -9.10 -3.29
C ALA A 88 10.81 -9.86 -3.88
N PRO A 89 10.79 -11.20 -3.86
CA PRO A 89 9.56 -11.94 -4.10
C PRO A 89 8.51 -11.57 -3.04
N LEU A 90 7.24 -11.84 -3.36
CA LEU A 90 6.16 -11.73 -2.39
C LEU A 90 6.23 -12.92 -1.42
N TYR A 91 6.64 -12.67 -0.17
CA TYR A 91 6.66 -13.69 0.87
C TYR A 91 5.28 -13.81 1.50
N ARG A 92 4.69 -15.00 1.46
CA ARG A 92 3.46 -15.34 2.18
C ARG A 92 3.84 -15.84 3.57
N LEU A 93 3.16 -15.34 4.60
CA LEU A 93 3.33 -15.82 5.96
C LEU A 93 2.37 -17.01 6.21
N PRO A 94 2.84 -18.11 6.80
CA PRO A 94 2.54 -19.49 6.36
C PRO A 94 1.19 -20.09 6.79
N ALA A 95 0.16 -19.29 7.06
CA ALA A 95 -1.20 -19.81 7.19
C ALA A 95 -1.91 -19.64 5.84
N ASP A 96 -1.76 -20.61 4.93
CA ASP A 96 -2.45 -20.63 3.64
C ASP A 96 -3.76 -21.43 3.73
N GLY A 97 -4.85 -20.88 3.18
CA GLY A 97 -6.15 -21.57 3.04
C GLY A 97 -7.37 -20.74 3.44
N TRP A 98 -8.57 -21.27 3.16
CA TRP A 98 -9.82 -20.73 3.66
C TRP A 98 -9.85 -20.83 5.20
N GLY A 99 -10.10 -19.70 5.87
CA GLY A 99 -9.91 -19.59 7.33
C GLY A 99 -8.55 -19.00 7.75
N GLY A 100 -7.67 -18.60 6.81
CA GLY A 100 -6.47 -17.83 7.13
C GLY A 100 -6.71 -16.34 7.39
N ARG A 101 -7.98 -15.88 7.38
CA ARG A 101 -8.37 -14.46 7.42
C ARG A 101 -8.10 -13.84 8.80
N GLY A 102 -6.84 -13.54 9.08
CA GLY A 102 -6.45 -12.73 10.23
C GLY A 102 -7.11 -11.35 10.22
N ARG A 103 -6.95 -10.57 11.29
CA ARG A 103 -7.54 -9.24 11.42
C ARG A 103 -6.60 -8.14 10.96
N PHE A 104 -5.36 -8.13 11.47
CA PHE A 104 -4.38 -7.12 11.14
C PHE A 104 -2.96 -7.65 11.30
N MET A 105 -2.04 -7.00 10.60
CA MET A 105 -0.60 -7.17 10.72
C MET A 105 0.04 -5.79 10.92
N ARG A 106 1.08 -5.74 11.74
CA ARG A 106 1.93 -4.56 11.96
C ARG A 106 3.37 -5.02 12.02
N GLY A 107 4.29 -4.17 11.58
CA GLY A 107 5.72 -4.43 11.66
C GLY A 107 6.48 -3.24 12.22
N VAL A 108 7.61 -3.51 12.86
CA VAL A 108 8.58 -2.53 13.33
C VAL A 108 9.98 -3.13 13.23
N PHE A 109 10.97 -2.29 12.91
CA PHE A 109 12.37 -2.70 12.96
C PHE A 109 12.91 -2.50 14.38
N ASP A 110 13.73 -3.45 14.85
CA ASP A 110 14.55 -3.24 16.03
C ASP A 110 15.88 -2.52 15.69
N GLY A 111 16.74 -2.34 16.70
CA GLY A 111 18.02 -1.65 16.56
C GLY A 111 19.05 -2.42 15.73
N ASP A 112 18.92 -3.74 15.63
CA ASP A 112 19.82 -4.61 14.86
C ASP A 112 19.34 -4.77 13.40
N GLY A 113 18.21 -4.14 13.07
CA GLY A 113 17.60 -4.18 11.75
C GLY A 113 16.73 -5.41 11.53
N ALA A 114 16.36 -6.21 12.53
CA ALA A 114 15.38 -7.28 12.32
C ALA A 114 13.95 -6.68 12.23
N LEU A 115 13.15 -7.18 11.29
CA LEU A 115 11.73 -6.82 11.19
C LEU A 115 10.90 -7.72 12.10
N TRP A 116 10.34 -7.13 13.16
CA TRP A 116 9.35 -7.78 14.01
C TRP A 116 7.95 -7.52 13.49
N VAL A 117 7.23 -8.59 13.18
CA VAL A 117 5.86 -8.57 12.69
C VAL A 117 4.93 -9.17 13.73
N THR A 118 3.96 -8.37 14.20
CA THR A 118 2.82 -8.87 14.98
C THR A 118 1.63 -9.05 14.06
N ARG A 119 1.00 -10.22 14.10
CA ARG A 119 -0.22 -10.51 13.36
C ARG A 119 -1.28 -11.12 14.27
N ARG A 120 -2.52 -10.67 14.11
CA ARG A 120 -3.70 -11.32 14.68
C ARG A 120 -4.25 -12.26 13.63
N ASP A 121 -3.92 -13.54 13.72
CA ASP A 121 -4.55 -14.59 12.94
C ASP A 121 -5.92 -14.92 13.57
N LEU A 122 -6.71 -15.84 13.00
CA LEU A 122 -8.06 -16.12 13.50
C LEU A 122 -8.07 -16.47 15.00
N GLN A 123 -7.22 -17.41 15.40
CA GLN A 123 -7.23 -17.99 16.74
C GLN A 123 -5.95 -17.71 17.54
N VAL A 124 -4.94 -17.12 16.91
CA VAL A 124 -3.63 -16.93 17.52
C VAL A 124 -3.08 -15.53 17.24
N ASN A 125 -2.32 -15.00 18.20
CA ASN A 125 -1.46 -13.85 17.97
C ASN A 125 -0.06 -14.38 17.69
N VAL A 126 0.52 -14.02 16.56
CA VAL A 126 1.86 -14.45 16.19
C VAL A 126 2.79 -13.25 16.22
N LEU A 127 3.93 -13.42 16.88
CA LEU A 127 5.09 -12.56 16.75
C LEU A 127 6.10 -13.29 15.87
N HIS A 128 6.48 -12.69 14.74
CA HIS A 128 7.41 -13.25 13.78
C HIS A 128 8.60 -12.29 13.64
N ARG A 129 9.82 -12.82 13.74
CA ARG A 129 11.05 -12.10 13.41
C ARG A 129 11.48 -12.44 11.98
N ILE A 130 11.79 -11.43 11.19
CA ILE A 130 12.31 -11.57 9.83
C ILE A 130 13.67 -10.87 9.78
N ASP A 131 14.73 -11.65 9.59
CA ASP A 131 16.11 -11.17 9.49
C ASP A 131 16.50 -10.76 8.06
N GLY A 132 17.70 -10.21 7.89
CA GLY A 132 18.26 -9.83 6.57
C GLY A 132 18.13 -8.35 6.20
N PHE A 133 17.73 -7.50 7.15
CA PHE A 133 17.67 -6.04 7.00
C PHE A 133 18.73 -5.33 7.87
N ASP A 134 19.88 -5.99 8.08
CA ASP A 134 21.04 -5.63 8.92
C ASP A 134 21.85 -4.42 8.44
N GLY A 135 21.27 -3.55 7.62
CA GLY A 135 21.96 -2.41 7.00
C GLY A 135 22.59 -2.71 5.64
N SER A 136 22.66 -3.97 5.20
CA SER A 136 23.20 -4.34 3.88
C SER A 136 22.31 -3.90 2.71
N LEU A 137 21.02 -3.76 2.95
CA LEU A 137 20.05 -3.30 1.96
C LEU A 137 20.18 -1.79 1.71
N LYS A 138 19.79 -1.34 0.52
CA LYS A 138 19.89 0.06 0.10
C LYS A 138 18.50 0.68 -0.05
N PRO A 139 18.36 2.00 0.05
CA PRO A 139 17.11 2.66 -0.35
C PRO A 139 16.71 2.27 -1.78
N PRO A 140 15.39 2.13 -2.08
CA PRO A 140 14.95 1.84 -3.43
C PRO A 140 15.40 2.91 -4.43
N VAL A 141 15.79 2.49 -5.63
CA VAL A 141 16.00 3.39 -6.76
C VAL A 141 14.63 3.85 -7.26
N LEU A 142 14.49 5.17 -7.43
CA LEU A 142 13.24 5.83 -7.75
C LEU A 142 13.28 6.45 -9.15
N LYS A 143 12.19 6.33 -9.89
CA LYS A 143 11.92 7.11 -11.12
C LYS A 143 10.77 8.09 -10.89
N LEU A 144 10.76 9.18 -11.64
CA LEU A 144 9.65 10.13 -11.63
C LEU A 144 8.37 9.42 -12.09
N CYS A 145 7.27 9.59 -11.35
CA CYS A 145 5.97 9.17 -11.85
C CYS A 145 5.58 10.12 -12.98
N GLU A 146 5.47 9.60 -14.20
CA GLU A 146 4.86 10.34 -15.29
C GLU A 146 3.38 10.54 -14.95
N ALA A 147 2.98 11.79 -14.73
CA ALA A 147 1.57 12.09 -14.60
C ALA A 147 0.91 11.68 -15.93
N PRO A 148 -0.14 10.83 -15.93
CA PRO A 148 -0.91 10.64 -17.15
C PRO A 148 -1.36 12.03 -17.60
N ALA A 149 -1.29 12.28 -18.91
CA ALA A 149 -1.85 13.48 -19.50
C ALA A 149 -3.34 13.51 -19.12
N ARG A 150 -3.67 14.18 -18.02
CA ARG A 150 -5.06 14.35 -17.61
C ARG A 150 -5.64 15.30 -18.64
N GLU A 151 -6.55 14.78 -19.44
CA GLU A 151 -7.49 15.64 -20.11
C GLU A 151 -8.08 16.55 -19.03
N LYS A 152 -7.92 17.86 -19.20
CA LYS A 152 -8.54 18.82 -18.29
C LYS A 152 -10.03 18.67 -18.49
N MET A 153 -10.65 17.81 -17.70
CA MET A 153 -12.10 17.72 -17.66
C MET A 153 -12.61 19.12 -17.34
N GLY A 154 -13.46 19.63 -18.22
CA GLY A 154 -14.16 20.88 -17.97
C GLY A 154 -14.91 20.80 -16.64
N PRO A 155 -15.20 21.95 -16.01
CA PRO A 155 -16.10 21.95 -14.86
C PRO A 155 -17.41 21.26 -15.24
N LEU A 156 -17.95 20.44 -14.34
CA LEU A 156 -19.26 19.83 -14.52
C LEU A 156 -20.31 20.94 -14.74
N ALA A 157 -20.99 20.93 -15.88
CA ALA A 157 -21.96 21.95 -16.23
C ALA A 157 -23.11 21.99 -15.22
N GLY A 158 -23.43 23.17 -14.69
CA GLY A 158 -24.48 23.35 -13.68
C GLY A 158 -24.14 22.84 -12.27
N VAL A 159 -22.96 22.25 -12.05
CA VAL A 159 -22.53 21.80 -10.72
C VAL A 159 -21.59 22.84 -10.12
N THR A 160 -22.05 23.50 -9.06
CA THR A 160 -21.17 24.32 -8.21
C THR A 160 -20.40 23.41 -7.28
N VAL A 161 -19.09 23.26 -7.50
CA VAL A 161 -18.21 22.53 -6.58
C VAL A 161 -18.18 23.25 -5.24
N ARG A 162 -18.85 22.69 -4.22
CA ARG A 162 -18.86 23.24 -2.85
C ARG A 162 -17.68 22.79 -2.00
N TYR A 163 -16.93 21.79 -2.46
CA TYR A 163 -15.69 21.37 -1.84
C TYR A 163 -14.53 22.18 -2.43
N ALA A 164 -14.26 23.33 -1.85
CA ALA A 164 -12.93 23.90 -1.95
C ALA A 164 -12.03 23.05 -1.04
N TRP A 165 -11.18 22.21 -1.64
CA TRP A 165 -9.96 21.82 -0.94
C TRP A 165 -9.32 23.12 -0.46
N PRO A 166 -8.97 23.30 0.83
CA PRO A 166 -8.36 24.55 1.25
C PRO A 166 -7.19 24.77 0.32
N ALA A 167 -7.24 25.87 -0.45
CA ALA A 167 -6.20 26.19 -1.40
C ALA A 167 -4.92 26.02 -0.62
N ALA A 168 -4.13 24.99 -0.97
CA ALA A 168 -2.93 24.69 -0.23
C ALA A 168 -2.11 25.95 -0.39
N ALA A 169 -2.12 26.80 0.65
CA ALA A 169 -1.25 27.92 0.71
C ALA A 169 0.10 27.29 0.44
N ARG A 170 0.80 27.77 -0.59
CA ARG A 170 2.15 27.30 -0.96
C ARG A 170 3.17 27.62 0.14
N ARG A 171 2.77 27.55 1.41
CA ARG A 171 3.64 27.58 2.57
C ARG A 171 4.38 26.26 2.58
N ARG A 172 5.69 26.37 2.44
CA ARG A 172 6.63 25.32 2.83
C ARG A 172 6.18 24.77 4.18
N ILE A 173 5.81 23.50 4.20
CA ILE A 173 5.68 22.74 5.44
C ILE A 173 7.09 22.69 6.03
N THR A 174 7.36 23.55 7.00
CA THR A 174 8.54 23.44 7.86
C THR A 174 8.12 22.76 9.16
N ALA A 175 9.06 22.05 9.80
CA ALA A 175 8.82 21.19 10.95
C ALA A 175 8.30 21.91 12.23
N ALA A 176 7.95 23.19 12.16
CA ALA A 176 7.73 24.05 13.32
C ALA A 176 6.39 24.81 13.33
N THR A 177 5.37 24.41 12.55
CA THR A 177 4.05 25.05 12.65
C THR A 177 3.12 24.21 13.53
N PRO A 178 2.66 24.70 14.70
CA PRO A 178 1.69 24.01 15.51
C PRO A 178 0.35 23.99 14.77
N TYR A 179 -0.13 22.79 14.46
CA TYR A 179 -1.51 22.56 14.07
C TYR A 179 -2.39 22.83 15.28
N ASP A 180 -3.09 23.98 15.29
CA ASP A 180 -4.52 24.00 15.59
C ASP A 180 -5.05 25.43 15.52
N GLU A 181 -6.01 25.64 14.61
CA GLU A 181 -7.24 26.38 14.84
C GLU A 181 -8.12 26.24 13.58
N GLY A 182 -9.12 25.35 13.62
CA GLY A 182 -10.28 25.47 12.73
C GLY A 182 -10.49 24.40 11.66
N LYS A 183 -10.63 23.14 12.08
CA LYS A 183 -11.58 22.15 11.52
C LYS A 183 -11.32 21.58 10.13
N LEU A 184 -10.15 20.98 9.93
CA LEU A 184 -10.06 19.83 9.02
C LEU A 184 -9.09 18.80 9.59
N ASN A 185 -9.65 17.74 10.15
CA ASN A 185 -8.87 16.59 10.55
C ASN A 185 -8.58 15.77 9.29
N VAL A 186 -7.30 15.69 8.91
CA VAL A 186 -6.87 14.80 7.83
C VAL A 186 -6.69 13.41 8.42
N TYR A 187 -7.71 12.57 8.24
CA TYR A 187 -7.64 11.17 8.58
C TYR A 187 -7.11 10.40 7.37
N PHE A 188 -5.97 9.72 7.54
CA PHE A 188 -5.53 8.70 6.62
C PHE A 188 -6.18 7.38 7.03
N GLY A 189 -7.06 6.86 6.18
CA GLY A 189 -7.76 5.59 6.40
C GLY A 189 -8.17 4.99 5.07
N ASP A 190 -8.30 3.67 5.04
CA ASP A 190 -8.78 2.94 3.87
C ASP A 190 -10.27 3.23 3.70
N ILE A 191 -10.68 3.86 2.58
CA ILE A 191 -12.09 3.88 2.18
C ILE A 191 -12.34 2.53 1.52
N HIS A 192 -12.55 1.52 2.36
CA HIS A 192 -12.80 0.17 1.93
C HIS A 192 -14.28 0.05 1.55
N GLY A 193 -14.58 0.22 0.26
CA GLY A 193 -15.88 -0.16 -0.29
C GLY A 193 -15.90 -1.67 -0.50
N HIS A 194 -16.59 -2.41 0.37
CA HIS A 194 -16.97 -3.78 0.03
C HIS A 194 -17.90 -3.72 -1.17
N SER A 195 -17.44 -4.15 -2.35
CA SER A 195 -18.37 -4.56 -3.38
C SER A 195 -19.05 -5.85 -2.90
N TRP A 196 -20.31 -6.01 -3.26
CA TRP A 196 -21.08 -7.25 -3.10
C TRP A 196 -20.44 -8.47 -3.82
N GLN A 197 -19.34 -8.27 -4.54
CA GLN A 197 -18.51 -9.30 -5.18
C GLN A 197 -17.42 -9.85 -4.24
N SER A 198 -17.46 -9.49 -2.95
CA SER A 198 -16.50 -9.97 -1.93
C SER A 198 -16.64 -11.45 -1.58
N ASP A 199 -17.67 -12.14 -2.06
CA ASP A 199 -17.88 -13.56 -1.82
C ASP A 199 -17.17 -14.37 -2.92
N GLY A 200 -15.91 -14.71 -2.67
CA GLY A 200 -15.18 -15.82 -3.30
C GLY A 200 -15.07 -15.83 -4.83
N MET A 201 -13.88 -15.56 -5.35
CA MET A 201 -13.52 -16.02 -6.71
C MET A 201 -13.20 -17.53 -6.67
N GLY A 202 -14.25 -18.38 -6.52
CA GLY A 202 -14.35 -19.87 -6.60
C GLY A 202 -13.60 -20.69 -5.54
N GLU A 203 -13.96 -21.90 -5.06
CA GLU A 203 -15.13 -22.83 -5.15
C GLU A 203 -15.03 -23.83 -3.96
N PRO A 204 -16.13 -24.42 -3.43
CA PRO A 204 -16.07 -25.73 -2.75
C PRO A 204 -15.87 -26.90 -3.72
N GLU A 205 -16.32 -26.81 -4.98
CA GLU A 205 -16.05 -27.80 -6.03
C GLU A 205 -16.01 -27.09 -7.39
N GLU A 206 -14.86 -26.99 -8.06
CA GLU A 206 -14.83 -26.52 -9.45
C GLU A 206 -15.70 -27.43 -10.34
N SER A 207 -16.85 -26.91 -10.84
CA SER A 207 -17.75 -27.55 -11.81
C SER A 207 -17.77 -26.83 -13.15
#